data_AF-A0A1C5X6G6-F1
#
_entry.id   AF-A0A1C5X6G6-F1
#
_cell.length_a   1.000
_cell.length_b   1.000
_cell.length_c   1.000
_cell.angle_alpha   90.00
_cell.angle_beta   90.00
_cell.angle_gamma   90.00
#
_symmetry.space_group_name_H-M   'P 1'
#
loop_
_entity.id
_entity.type
_entity.pdbx_description
1 polymer ?
#
loop_
_entity_poly.entity_id
_entity_poly.type
_entity_poly.pdbx_seq_one_letter_code
_entity_poly.pdbx_strand_id
1 'polypeptide(L)'
;MRLIDADKLALHLNDYALQEAPFGRNDSKNQKEIYETIKECMKAVEEQPTAFDVENVVSNLEQLKLDEACNYKGCADCQYLDKCWDGEMREEHAMDIAIEIVKRGGLDES
;
A
#
# COMPACT_ATOMS: atom_id res chain seq x y z
N MET A 1 0.45 6.43 -8.65
CA MET A 1 0.34 6.85 -7.23
C MET A 1 1.73 6.83 -6.62
N ARG A 2 2.11 7.78 -5.76
CA ARG A 2 3.38 7.69 -5.02
C ARG A 2 3.09 6.98 -3.69
N LEU A 3 3.73 5.84 -3.45
CA LEU A 3 3.68 5.19 -2.13
C LEU A 3 4.54 6.00 -1.17
N ILE A 4 3.96 6.38 -0.05
CA ILE A 4 4.65 7.08 1.03
C ILE A 4 4.94 6.04 2.11
N ASP A 5 6.21 5.95 2.48
CA ASP A 5 6.62 5.20 3.66
C ASP A 5 6.17 5.98 4.90
N ALA A 6 5.13 5.47 5.57
CA ALA A 6 4.51 6.12 6.72
C ALA A 6 5.47 6.22 7.90
N ASP A 7 6.30 5.20 8.13
CA ASP A 7 7.30 5.18 9.20
C ASP A 7 8.37 6.25 8.97
N LYS A 8 8.86 6.35 7.73
CA LYS A 8 9.83 7.38 7.35
C LYS A 8 9.24 8.79 7.45
N LEU A 9 7.98 8.97 7.05
CA LEU A 9 7.29 10.26 7.20
C LEU A 9 7.13 10.62 8.68
N ALA A 10 6.69 9.67 9.52
CA ALA A 10 6.53 9.87 10.96
C ALA A 10 7.86 10.26 11.62
N LEU A 11 8.98 9.63 11.24
CA LEU A 11 10.32 10.01 11.71
C LEU A 11 10.67 11.46 11.34
N HIS A 12 10.47 11.87 10.09
CA HIS A 12 10.73 13.25 9.65
C HIS A 12 9.84 14.28 10.38
N LEU A 13 8.57 13.96 10.62
CA LEU A 13 7.67 14.81 11.38
C LEU A 13 8.10 14.91 12.85
N ASN A 14 8.55 13.81 13.45
CA ASN A 14 9.05 13.81 14.82
C ASN A 14 10.32 14.67 14.99
N ASP A 15 11.27 14.58 14.06
CA ASP A 15 12.46 15.44 14.05
C ASP A 15 12.08 16.92 13.98
N TYR A 16 11.09 17.26 13.17
CA TYR A 16 10.58 18.63 13.05
C TYR A 16 9.84 19.08 14.32
N ALA A 17 9.04 18.20 14.93
CA ALA A 17 8.39 18.46 16.20
C ALA A 17 9.43 18.75 17.31
N LEU A 18 10.54 18.01 17.35
CA LEU A 18 11.60 18.25 18.33
C LEU A 18 12.31 19.60 18.14
N GLN A 19 12.48 20.05 16.89
CA GLN A 19 13.03 21.39 16.59
C GLN A 19 12.10 22.52 17.06
N GLU A 20 10.80 22.30 16.89
CA GLU A 20 9.75 23.23 17.31
C GLU A 20 9.27 22.98 18.74
N ALA A 21 9.96 22.14 19.52
CA ALA A 21 9.53 21.84 20.87
C ALA A 21 9.73 23.06 21.79
N PRO A 22 8.76 23.39 22.66
CA PRO A 22 8.79 24.58 23.53
C PRO A 22 9.77 24.45 24.71
N PHE A 23 10.78 23.57 24.61
CA PHE A 23 11.73 23.24 25.67
C PHE A 23 13.13 23.87 25.43
N GLY A 24 13.32 24.67 24.37
CA GLY A 24 14.58 25.33 23.99
C GLY A 24 14.45 26.84 23.74
N ARG A 25 15.58 27.56 23.62
CA ARG A 25 15.74 29.05 23.51
C ARG A 25 14.99 29.77 22.38
N ASN A 26 14.11 29.10 21.64
CA ASN A 26 13.40 29.70 20.51
C ASN A 26 12.10 30.35 20.99
N ASP A 27 12.15 31.64 21.29
CA ASP A 27 11.01 32.43 21.77
C ASP A 27 10.05 32.85 20.62
N SER A 28 9.83 31.96 19.65
CA SER A 28 8.93 32.24 18.52
C SER A 28 7.48 32.23 19.01
N LYS A 29 6.70 33.24 18.59
CA LYS A 29 5.37 33.54 19.16
C LYS A 29 4.36 32.38 19.03
N ASN A 30 4.62 31.42 18.15
CA ASN A 30 3.69 30.35 17.78
C ASN A 30 4.29 28.93 17.94
N GLN A 31 5.47 28.78 18.58
CA GLN A 31 6.19 27.51 18.62
C GLN A 31 5.35 26.36 19.18
N LYS A 32 4.63 26.60 20.29
CA LYS A 32 3.73 25.60 20.89
C LYS A 32 2.62 25.16 19.92
N GLU A 33 2.04 26.10 19.18
CA GLU A 33 0.97 25.79 18.21
C GLU A 33 1.50 24.96 17.04
N ILE A 34 2.71 25.28 16.56
CA ILE A 34 3.39 24.51 15.50
C ILE A 34 3.66 23.08 15.99
N TYR A 35 4.23 22.92 17.18
CA TYR A 35 4.53 21.61 17.78
C TYR A 35 3.28 20.72 17.90
N GLU A 36 2.19 21.25 18.45
CA GLU A 36 0.94 20.49 18.58
C GLU A 36 0.31 20.18 17.21
N THR A 37 0.40 21.09 16.23
CA THR A 37 -0.05 20.82 14.87
C THR A 37 0.70 19.65 14.23
N ILE A 38 2.03 19.58 14.41
CA ILE A 38 2.85 18.49 13.87
C ILE A 38 2.45 17.15 14.51
N LYS A 39 2.19 17.12 15.82
CA LYS A 39 1.69 15.89 16.48
C LYS A 39 0.37 15.41 15.92
N GLU A 40 -0.57 16.32 15.67
CA GLU A 40 -1.85 15.95 15.06
C GLU A 40 -1.66 15.41 13.64
N CYS A 41 -0.71 15.97 12.87
CA CYS A 41 -0.33 15.38 11.58
C CYS A 41 0.27 13.96 11.73
N MET A 42 1.12 13.71 12.74
CA MET A 42 1.67 12.38 13.00
C MET A 42 0.58 11.36 13.31
N LYS A 43 -0.40 11.71 14.17
CA LYS A 43 -1.55 10.83 14.45
C LYS A 43 -2.32 10.49 13.17
N ALA A 44 -2.56 11.48 12.31
CA ALA A 44 -3.25 11.25 11.04
C ALA A 44 -2.45 10.34 10.08
N VAL A 45 -1.12 10.25 10.23
CA VAL A 45 -0.27 9.29 9.50
C VAL A 45 -0.37 7.90 10.13
N GLU A 46 -0.31 7.80 11.45
CA GLU A 46 -0.42 6.53 12.19
C GLU A 46 -1.81 5.87 12.04
N GLU A 47 -2.87 6.66 11.90
CA GLU A 47 -4.25 6.18 11.70
C GLU A 47 -4.56 5.79 10.25
N GLN A 48 -3.69 6.11 9.29
CA GLN A 48 -3.93 5.73 7.90
C GLN A 48 -3.86 4.21 7.72
N PRO A 49 -4.81 3.62 6.97
CA PRO A 49 -4.74 2.21 6.65
C PRO A 49 -3.50 1.93 5.79
N THR A 50 -2.95 0.72 5.91
CA THR A 50 -1.88 0.25 5.03
C THR A 50 -2.33 0.33 3.57
N ALA A 51 -1.72 1.24 2.81
CA ALA A 51 -2.08 1.45 1.41
C ALA A 51 -1.59 0.32 0.48
N PHE A 52 -0.59 -0.46 0.93
CA PHE A 52 0.00 -1.55 0.17
C PHE A 52 0.56 -2.61 1.11
N ASP A 53 -0.10 -3.76 1.15
CA ASP A 53 0.34 -4.93 1.90
C ASP A 53 1.21 -5.82 0.99
N VAL A 54 2.53 -5.67 1.14
CA VAL A 54 3.50 -6.44 0.35
C VAL A 54 3.36 -7.94 0.62
N GLU A 55 3.10 -8.34 1.86
CA GLU A 55 3.01 -9.76 2.23
C GLU A 55 1.80 -10.41 1.56
N ASN A 56 0.65 -9.72 1.55
CA ASN A 56 -0.53 -10.22 0.87
C ASN A 56 -0.42 -10.16 -0.66
N VAL A 57 0.26 -9.16 -1.23
CA VAL A 57 0.59 -9.15 -2.67
C VAL A 57 1.44 -10.36 -3.03
N VAL A 58 2.50 -10.63 -2.27
CA VAL A 58 3.39 -11.78 -2.52
C VAL A 58 2.62 -13.09 -2.38
N SER A 59 1.84 -13.26 -1.32
CA SER A 59 1.00 -14.45 -1.11
C SER A 59 0.05 -14.70 -2.29
N ASN A 60 -0.62 -13.65 -2.78
CA ASN A 60 -1.52 -13.76 -3.92
C ASN A 60 -0.80 -14.12 -5.24
N LEU A 61 0.40 -13.61 -5.46
CA LEU A 61 1.23 -13.97 -6.61
C LEU A 61 1.74 -15.42 -6.51
N GLU A 62 2.08 -15.88 -5.32
CA GLU A 62 2.45 -17.29 -5.08
C GLU A 62 1.27 -18.24 -5.34
N GLN A 63 0.06 -17.86 -4.90
CA GLN A 63 -1.16 -18.62 -5.21
C GLN A 63 -1.45 -18.65 -6.71
N LEU A 64 -1.31 -17.52 -7.41
CA LEU A 64 -1.44 -17.47 -8.88
C LEU A 64 -0.47 -18.42 -9.59
N LYS A 65 0.74 -18.57 -9.07
CA LYS A 65 1.74 -19.51 -9.60
C LYS A 65 1.35 -20.97 -9.37
N LEU A 66 0.70 -21.28 -8.26
CA LEU A 66 0.29 -22.65 -7.90
C LEU A 66 -1.00 -23.08 -8.61
N ASP A 67 -2.02 -22.22 -8.60
CA ASP A 67 -3.34 -22.54 -9.15
C ASP A 67 -3.38 -22.43 -10.67
N GLU A 68 -2.40 -21.77 -11.28
CA GLU A 68 -2.40 -21.32 -12.67
C GLU A 68 -3.51 -20.29 -12.93
N ALA A 69 -3.29 -19.39 -13.91
CA ALA A 69 -4.20 -18.26 -14.15
C ALA A 69 -5.67 -18.65 -14.39
N CYS A 70 -5.91 -19.86 -14.92
CA CYS A 70 -7.25 -20.35 -15.23
C CYS A 70 -8.01 -20.89 -14.00
N ASN A 71 -7.33 -21.24 -12.89
CA ASN A 71 -7.99 -21.70 -11.66
C ASN A 71 -7.86 -20.70 -10.50
N TYR A 72 -7.04 -19.65 -10.64
CA TYR A 72 -6.92 -18.60 -9.63
C TYR A 72 -8.28 -17.88 -9.44
N LYS A 73 -8.81 -17.96 -8.22
CA LYS A 73 -9.98 -17.25 -7.65
C LYS A 73 -11.02 -16.79 -8.70
N GLY A 74 -11.83 -17.72 -9.20
CA GLY A 74 -13.07 -17.38 -9.92
C GLY A 74 -12.88 -16.91 -11.36
N CYS A 75 -12.11 -17.65 -12.15
CA CYS A 75 -12.12 -17.56 -13.62
C CYS A 75 -13.46 -18.07 -14.20
N ALA A 76 -14.61 -17.62 -13.71
CA ALA A 76 -15.92 -17.89 -14.30
C ALA A 76 -16.30 -16.81 -15.33
N ASP A 77 -15.78 -15.58 -15.14
CA ASP A 77 -16.06 -14.40 -15.97
C ASP A 77 -14.81 -13.87 -16.72
N CYS A 78 -13.79 -14.72 -16.87
CA CYS A 78 -12.56 -14.30 -17.52
C CYS A 78 -12.77 -14.08 -19.02
N GLN A 79 -12.25 -12.97 -19.57
CA GLN A 79 -12.18 -12.72 -21.02
C GLN A 79 -11.41 -13.81 -21.80
N TYR A 80 -10.69 -14.68 -21.08
CA TYR A 80 -9.91 -15.81 -21.57
C TYR A 80 -10.56 -17.17 -21.29
N LEU A 81 -11.82 -17.25 -20.83
CA LEU A 81 -12.49 -18.52 -20.50
C LEU A 81 -12.40 -19.55 -21.64
N ASP A 82 -12.70 -19.12 -22.88
CA ASP A 82 -12.63 -19.95 -24.08
C ASP A 82 -11.19 -20.25 -24.55
N LYS A 83 -10.22 -19.44 -24.13
CA LYS A 83 -8.80 -19.55 -24.54
C LYS A 83 -7.94 -20.31 -23.53
N CYS A 84 -8.38 -20.38 -22.27
CA CYS A 84 -7.72 -21.11 -21.19
C CYS A 84 -7.62 -22.62 -21.47
N TRP A 85 -8.53 -23.17 -22.29
CA TRP A 85 -8.58 -24.60 -22.61
C TRP A 85 -7.52 -25.06 -23.61
N ASP A 86 -7.09 -24.20 -24.54
CA ASP A 86 -6.08 -24.55 -25.56
C ASP A 86 -4.66 -24.12 -25.18
N GLY A 87 -4.46 -23.54 -23.99
CA GLY A 87 -3.14 -23.13 -23.49
C GLY A 87 -2.55 -21.88 -24.18
N GLU A 88 -3.09 -21.48 -25.31
CA GLU A 88 -2.79 -20.20 -25.95
C GLU A 88 -3.30 -19.06 -25.02
N MET A 89 -2.40 -18.15 -24.61
CA MET A 89 -2.64 -17.02 -23.70
C MET A 89 -2.53 -17.30 -22.18
N ARG A 90 -2.08 -18.48 -21.74
CA ARG A 90 -1.89 -18.76 -20.28
C ARG A 90 -0.97 -17.76 -19.58
N GLU A 91 0.13 -17.38 -20.23
CA GLU A 91 1.14 -16.47 -19.67
C GLU A 91 0.65 -15.02 -19.64
N GLU A 92 -0.01 -14.56 -20.71
CA GLU A 92 -0.59 -13.21 -20.78
C GLU A 92 -1.69 -13.04 -19.72
N HIS A 93 -2.56 -14.04 -19.58
CA HIS A 93 -3.59 -14.04 -18.55
C HIS A 93 -2.99 -14.03 -17.13
N ALA A 94 -1.93 -14.81 -16.87
CA ALA A 94 -1.22 -14.76 -15.60
C ALA A 94 -0.61 -13.37 -15.33
N MET A 95 -0.06 -12.72 -16.35
CA MET A 95 0.47 -11.36 -16.22
C MET A 95 -0.62 -10.35 -15.91
N ASP A 96 -1.80 -10.43 -16.54
CA ASP A 96 -2.92 -9.55 -16.26
C ASP A 96 -3.41 -9.68 -14.81
N ILE A 97 -3.57 -10.92 -14.32
CA ILE A 97 -3.95 -11.16 -12.92
C ILE A 97 -2.87 -10.63 -11.98
N ALA A 98 -1.59 -10.87 -12.28
CA ALA A 98 -0.48 -10.34 -11.48
C ALA A 98 -0.49 -8.80 -11.42
N ILE A 99 -0.79 -8.14 -12.54
CA ILE A 99 -0.93 -6.67 -12.59
C ILE A 99 -2.09 -6.21 -11.69
N GLU A 100 -3.24 -6.88 -11.73
CA GLU A 100 -4.38 -6.55 -10.87
C GLU A 100 -4.09 -6.78 -9.38
N ILE A 101 -3.39 -7.88 -9.03
CA ILE A 101 -2.92 -8.15 -7.66
C ILE A 101 -2.02 -7.00 -7.15
N VAL A 102 -1.12 -6.50 -7.99
CA VAL A 102 -0.23 -5.38 -7.64
C VAL A 102 -1.02 -4.07 -7.55
N LYS A 103 -1.97 -3.81 -8.46
CA LYS A 103 -2.78 -2.58 -8.42
C LYS A 103 -3.65 -2.48 -7.17
N ARG A 104 -4.25 -3.59 -6.72
CA ARG A 104 -5.02 -3.63 -5.46
C ARG A 104 -4.16 -3.56 -4.21
N GLY A 105 -2.84 -3.71 -4.35
CA GLY A 105 -1.88 -3.58 -3.25
C GLY A 105 -2.11 -4.57 -2.11
N GLY A 106 -2.63 -5.76 -2.41
CA GLY A 106 -2.86 -6.79 -1.39
C GLY A 106 -4.03 -6.49 -0.46
N LEU A 107 -4.93 -5.57 -0.83
CA LEU A 107 -6.20 -5.39 -0.14
C LEU A 107 -7.25 -6.25 -0.86
N ASP A 108 -7.86 -7.21 -0.14
CA ASP A 108 -9.02 -7.93 -0.68
C ASP A 108 -10.21 -6.95 -0.76
N GLU A 109 -10.96 -6.99 -1.87
CA GLU A 109 -12.19 -6.21 -2.01
C GLU A 109 -13.16 -6.61 -0.89
N SER A 110 -13.52 -5.64 -0.05
CA SER A 110 -14.49 -5.80 1.05
C SER A 110 -15.93 -5.77 0.55
#